data_AF-A0A0Q9LAU8-F1
#
_entry.id   AF-A0A0Q9LAU8-F1
#
_cell.length_a   1.000
_cell.length_b   1.000
_cell.length_c   1.000
_cell.angle_alpha   90.00
_cell.angle_beta   90.00
_cell.angle_gamma   90.00
#
_symmetry.space_group_name_H-M   'P 1'
#
loop_
_entity.id
_entity.type
_entity.pdbx_description
1 polymer ?
#
loop_
_entity_poly.entity_id
_entity_poly.type
_entity_poly.pdbx_seq_one_letter_code
_entity_poly.pdbx_strand_id
1 'polypeptide(L)'
;MSYELTFYVLSGIVFFIYRNQYLNNYLKYIFYVFLVLICIGIIYIRPNTLFFIVGIALFLSEDQIKKLYKPKKILYFNGSIFLVLIYLSYDREPFNLIPALLSFLFFLSIITEHGLISKFLQINLLKYLGKISYSLYMWHTLIMFPLKKLTPKISLYVNTTSFTFIIFAVLTIALSIITSHLSYKYIKIKLTDFIKQLLIRRKNISL
;
A
#
# COMPACT_ATOMS: atom_id res chain seq x y z
N MET A 1 7.35 7.14 -12.62
CA MET A 1 7.92 5.89 -12.06
C MET A 1 7.42 5.76 -10.63
N SER A 2 6.65 4.72 -10.31
CA SER A 2 6.06 4.58 -8.97
C SER A 2 7.18 4.39 -7.95
N TYR A 3 7.23 5.26 -6.93
CA TYR A 3 8.17 5.12 -5.80
C TYR A 3 8.12 3.73 -5.17
N GLU A 4 6.96 3.08 -5.26
CA GLU A 4 6.73 1.68 -4.92
C GLU A 4 7.70 0.73 -5.63
N LEU A 5 7.89 0.87 -6.95
CA LEU A 5 8.82 0.01 -7.69
C LEU A 5 10.26 0.21 -7.20
N THR A 6 10.67 1.46 -6.99
CA THR A 6 11.99 1.77 -6.43
C THR A 6 12.17 1.13 -5.05
N PHE A 7 11.18 1.23 -4.18
CA PHE A 7 11.19 0.60 -2.86
C PHE A 7 11.27 -0.94 -2.94
N TYR A 8 10.49 -1.57 -3.82
CA TYR A 8 10.51 -3.02 -4.00
C TYR A 8 11.84 -3.52 -4.57
N VAL A 9 12.42 -2.82 -5.54
CA VAL A 9 13.73 -3.15 -6.09
C VAL A 9 14.81 -3.02 -5.02
N LEU A 10 14.85 -1.91 -4.27
CA LEU A 10 15.81 -1.73 -3.17
C LEU A 10 15.68 -2.83 -2.11
N SER A 11 14.45 -3.14 -1.69
CA SER A 11 14.19 -4.20 -0.71
C SER A 11 14.64 -5.58 -1.24
N GLY A 12 14.41 -5.85 -2.53
CA GLY A 12 14.87 -7.08 -3.19
C GLY A 12 16.39 -7.19 -3.23
N ILE A 13 17.10 -6.09 -3.51
CA ILE A 13 18.57 -6.05 -3.50
C ILE A 13 19.10 -6.30 -2.09
N VAL A 14 18.52 -5.64 -1.07
CA VAL A 14 18.88 -5.87 0.34
C VAL A 14 18.71 -7.35 0.72
N PHE A 15 17.58 -7.95 0.34
CA PHE A 15 17.31 -9.37 0.60
C PHE A 15 18.28 -10.30 -0.13
N PHE A 16 18.60 -9.98 -1.39
CA PHE A 16 19.57 -10.76 -2.17
C PHE A 16 20.96 -10.72 -1.53
N ILE A 17 21.46 -9.54 -1.14
CA ILE A 17 22.76 -9.39 -0.45
C ILE A 17 22.75 -10.15 0.88
N TYR A 18 21.68 -10.01 1.66
CA TYR A 18 21.52 -10.67 2.95
C TYR A 18 21.62 -12.20 2.80
N ARG A 19 20.87 -12.77 1.85
CA ARG A 19 20.76 -14.22 1.64
C ARG A 19 21.94 -14.83 0.88
N ASN A 20 22.73 -14.03 0.16
CA ASN A 20 23.86 -14.55 -0.59
C ASN A 20 24.98 -15.02 0.36
N GLN A 21 25.17 -16.34 0.44
CA GLN A 21 26.17 -16.98 1.30
C GLN A 21 27.59 -16.90 0.72
N TYR A 22 27.74 -16.64 -0.58
CA TYR A 22 29.03 -16.53 -1.26
C TYR A 22 29.71 -15.17 -1.06
N LEU A 23 28.98 -14.15 -0.60
CA LEU A 23 29.55 -12.84 -0.32
C LEU A 23 30.18 -12.82 1.06
N ASN A 24 31.44 -12.41 1.11
CA ASN A 24 32.14 -12.12 2.37
C ASN A 24 31.43 -10.98 3.13
N ASN A 25 31.43 -11.04 4.46
CA ASN A 25 30.76 -10.06 5.32
C ASN A 25 31.22 -8.62 5.04
N TYR A 26 32.51 -8.41 4.77
CA TYR A 26 33.05 -7.09 4.40
C TYR A 26 32.41 -6.52 3.12
N LEU A 27 32.27 -7.34 2.08
CA LEU A 27 31.62 -6.93 0.83
C LEU A 27 30.15 -6.59 1.07
N LYS A 28 29.45 -7.36 1.92
CA LYS A 28 28.06 -7.05 2.29
C LYS A 28 27.94 -5.66 2.93
N TYR A 29 28.83 -5.31 3.86
CA TYR A 29 28.84 -3.97 4.46
C TYR A 29 29.07 -2.86 3.44
N ILE A 30 30.01 -3.04 2.49
CA ILE A 30 30.24 -2.07 1.41
C ILE A 30 28.97 -1.87 0.58
N PHE A 31 28.29 -2.95 0.20
CA PHE A 31 27.03 -2.86 -0.53
C PHE A 31 25.93 -2.17 0.29
N TYR A 32 25.84 -2.42 1.59
CA TYR A 32 24.88 -1.71 2.45
C TYR A 32 25.17 -0.22 2.55
N VAL A 33 26.45 0.19 2.70
CA VAL A 33 26.82 1.61 2.70
C VAL A 33 26.43 2.26 1.36
N PHE A 34 26.72 1.61 0.24
CA PHE A 34 26.34 2.11 -1.08
C PHE A 34 24.81 2.24 -1.24
N LEU A 35 24.05 1.26 -0.76
CA LEU A 35 22.58 1.32 -0.74
C LEU A 35 22.06 2.45 0.14
N VAL A 36 22.65 2.70 1.31
CA VAL A 36 22.27 3.83 2.17
C VAL A 36 22.51 5.15 1.46
N LEU A 37 23.64 5.31 0.77
CA LEU A 37 23.91 6.51 -0.03
C LEU A 37 22.89 6.69 -1.16
N ILE A 38 22.52 5.61 -1.85
CA ILE A 38 21.46 5.64 -2.86
C ILE A 38 20.12 6.07 -2.24
N CYS A 39 19.75 5.52 -1.08
CA CYS A 39 18.52 5.89 -0.38
C CYS A 39 18.51 7.38 -0.01
N ILE A 40 19.63 7.91 0.50
CA ILE A 40 19.78 9.35 0.81
C ILE A 40 19.58 10.20 -0.44
N GLY A 41 20.21 9.82 -1.57
CA GLY A 41 20.04 10.51 -2.85
C GLY A 41 18.59 10.48 -3.35
N ILE A 42 17.91 9.34 -3.22
CA ILE A 42 16.49 9.19 -3.59
C ILE A 42 15.60 10.08 -2.72
N ILE A 43 15.82 10.12 -1.41
CA ILE A 43 15.05 10.97 -0.48
C ILE A 43 15.24 12.44 -0.83
N TYR A 44 16.47 12.85 -1.15
CA TYR A 44 16.77 14.24 -1.53
C TYR A 44 16.05 14.66 -2.81
N ILE A 45 16.06 13.80 -3.85
CA ILE A 45 15.35 14.09 -5.11
C ILE A 45 13.83 14.01 -4.90
N ARG A 46 13.37 13.14 -4.00
CA ARG A 46 11.96 12.75 -3.83
C ARG A 46 11.60 12.60 -2.34
N PRO A 47 11.26 13.69 -1.64
CA PRO A 47 11.00 13.67 -0.19
C PRO A 47 9.79 12.80 0.19
N ASN A 48 8.86 12.56 -0.73
CA ASN A 48 7.72 11.65 -0.52
C ASN A 48 8.14 10.21 -0.21
N THR A 49 9.39 9.82 -0.48
CA THR A 49 9.88 8.49 -0.12
C THR A 49 10.06 8.29 1.39
N LEU A 50 10.08 9.37 2.18
CA LEU A 50 10.10 9.31 3.66
C LEU A 50 8.93 8.52 4.25
N PHE A 51 7.77 8.49 3.59
CA PHE A 51 6.62 7.70 4.05
C PHE A 51 6.88 6.19 4.02
N PHE A 52 7.80 5.69 3.18
CA PHE A 52 8.23 4.29 3.24
C PHE A 52 9.04 4.01 4.51
N ILE A 53 9.90 4.95 4.93
CA ILE A 53 10.67 4.83 6.17
C ILE A 53 9.73 4.79 7.37
N VAL A 54 8.67 5.62 7.38
CA VAL A 54 7.62 5.56 8.39
C VAL A 54 7.00 4.17 8.45
N GLY A 55 6.66 3.58 7.30
CA GLY A 55 6.14 2.21 7.23
C GLY A 55 7.11 1.15 7.77
N ILE A 56 8.39 1.23 7.40
CA ILE A 56 9.44 0.32 7.90
C ILE A 56 9.59 0.46 9.42
N ALA A 57 9.67 1.69 9.92
CA ALA A 57 9.82 1.97 11.34
C ALA A 57 8.63 1.41 12.14
N LEU A 58 7.41 1.58 11.64
CA LEU A 58 6.19 1.02 12.25
C LEU A 58 6.21 -0.51 12.24
N PHE A 59 6.57 -1.13 11.12
CA PHE A 59 6.66 -2.59 11.03
C PHE A 59 7.67 -3.17 12.03
N LEU A 60 8.84 -2.54 12.18
CA LEU A 60 9.87 -3.00 13.12
C LEU A 60 9.50 -2.75 14.59
N SER A 61 8.72 -1.71 14.87
CA SER A 61 8.35 -1.32 16.23
C SER A 61 6.98 -1.86 16.68
N GLU A 62 6.19 -2.45 15.78
CA GLU A 62 4.80 -2.88 16.03
C GLU A 62 4.67 -3.73 17.30
N ASP A 63 5.49 -4.77 17.43
CA ASP A 63 5.45 -5.68 18.57
C ASP A 63 5.80 -5.00 19.90
N GLN A 64 6.75 -4.07 19.88
CA GLN A 64 7.17 -3.32 21.06
C GLN A 64 6.09 -2.32 21.47
N ILE A 65 5.51 -1.61 20.49
CA ILE A 65 4.44 -0.64 20.69
C ILE A 65 3.22 -1.32 21.29
N LYS A 66 2.78 -2.45 20.74
CA LYS A 66 1.61 -3.19 21.26
C LYS A 66 1.79 -3.66 22.71
N LYS A 67 3.02 -3.99 23.10
CA LYS A 67 3.34 -4.40 24.49
C LYS A 67 3.35 -3.21 25.45
N LEU A 68 3.94 -2.10 25.06
CA LEU A 68 4.15 -0.93 25.92
C LEU A 68 2.92 -0.02 26.00
N TYR A 69 2.16 0.08 24.92
CA TYR A 69 1.11 1.07 24.78
C TYR A 69 -0.26 0.52 25.16
N LYS A 70 -0.76 0.93 26.32
CA LYS A 70 -2.16 0.72 26.74
C LYS A 70 -2.94 2.03 26.60
N PRO A 71 -3.71 2.23 25.52
CA PRO A 71 -4.33 3.53 25.27
C PRO A 71 -5.45 3.83 26.27
N LYS A 72 -5.42 5.07 26.77
CA LYS A 72 -6.52 5.67 27.54
C LYS A 72 -7.65 6.13 26.59
N LYS A 73 -8.91 6.06 27.04
CA LYS A 73 -10.10 6.42 26.22
C LYS A 73 -10.06 7.83 25.61
N ILE A 74 -9.34 8.77 26.24
CA ILE A 74 -9.18 10.15 25.75
C ILE A 74 -8.38 10.22 24.42
N LEU A 75 -7.55 9.23 24.12
CA LEU A 75 -6.68 9.22 22.94
C LEU A 75 -7.40 8.70 21.67
N TYR A 76 -8.70 8.40 21.73
CA TYR A 76 -9.44 7.83 20.59
C TYR A 76 -9.66 8.80 19.42
N PHE A 77 -9.55 10.11 19.65
CA PHE A 77 -9.67 11.15 18.61
C PHE A 77 -8.33 11.53 17.97
N ASN A 78 -7.21 11.07 18.53
CA ASN A 78 -5.88 11.48 18.08
C ASN A 78 -5.64 11.18 16.60
N GLY A 79 -6.13 10.06 16.08
CA GLY A 79 -6.01 9.73 14.66
C GLY A 79 -6.63 10.79 13.76
N SER A 80 -7.79 11.35 14.10
CA SER A 80 -8.47 12.34 13.25
C SER A 80 -7.73 13.67 13.28
N ILE A 81 -7.23 14.04 14.46
CA ILE A 81 -6.41 15.24 14.64
C ILE A 81 -5.13 15.11 13.82
N PHE A 82 -4.41 13.99 13.92
CA PHE A 82 -3.19 13.78 13.13
C PHE A 82 -3.46 13.77 11.64
N LEU A 83 -4.57 13.19 11.18
CA LEU A 83 -4.94 13.20 9.76
C LEU A 83 -5.15 14.64 9.25
N VAL A 84 -5.85 15.49 10.00
CA VAL A 84 -6.03 16.91 9.66
C VAL A 84 -4.71 17.66 9.68
N LEU A 85 -3.86 17.41 10.69
CA LEU A 85 -2.53 18.04 10.77
C LEU A 85 -1.61 17.62 9.62
N ILE A 86 -1.66 16.37 9.17
CA ILE A 86 -0.93 15.90 7.99
C ILE A 86 -1.38 16.69 6.77
N TYR A 87 -2.70 16.80 6.54
CA TYR A 87 -3.25 17.54 5.40
C TYR A 87 -2.80 19.00 5.39
N LEU A 88 -2.87 19.68 6.54
CA LEU A 88 -2.47 21.10 6.66
C LEU A 88 -0.96 21.31 6.50
N SER A 89 -0.14 20.32 6.88
CA SER A 89 1.32 20.43 6.85
C SER A 89 1.93 19.98 5.52
N TYR A 90 1.19 19.22 4.70
CA TYR A 90 1.73 18.57 3.50
C TYR A 90 2.27 19.56 2.47
N ASP A 91 1.55 20.65 2.21
CA ASP A 91 1.95 21.62 1.18
C ASP A 91 2.88 22.72 1.71
N ARG A 92 3.09 22.80 3.03
CA ARG A 92 3.83 23.90 3.66
C ARG A 92 5.32 23.64 3.83
N GLU A 93 5.74 22.37 3.80
CA GLU A 93 7.10 21.97 4.12
C GLU A 93 7.82 21.43 2.88
N PRO A 94 9.01 21.94 2.52
CA PRO A 94 9.73 21.51 1.31
C PRO A 94 10.22 20.06 1.39
N PHE A 95 10.44 19.52 2.59
CA PHE A 95 11.02 18.18 2.80
C PHE A 95 10.04 17.15 3.39
N ASN A 96 8.78 17.50 3.63
CA ASN A 96 7.75 16.58 4.15
C ASN A 96 8.10 15.82 5.44
N LEU A 97 9.08 16.29 6.22
CA LEU A 97 9.49 15.68 7.50
C LEU A 97 8.38 15.74 8.55
N ILE A 98 7.72 16.89 8.69
CA ILE A 98 6.61 17.07 9.64
C ILE A 98 5.42 16.18 9.27
N PRO A 99 4.91 16.18 8.02
CA PRO A 99 3.92 15.20 7.56
C PRO A 99 4.33 13.74 7.80
N ALA A 100 5.60 13.39 7.59
CA ALA A 100 6.09 12.03 7.84
C ALA A 100 6.00 11.66 9.33
N LEU A 101 6.43 12.53 10.24
CA LEU A 101 6.35 12.28 11.68
C LEU A 101 4.90 12.21 12.16
N LEU A 102 4.03 13.11 11.69
CA LEU A 102 2.59 13.06 11.99
C LEU A 102 1.94 11.79 11.43
N SER A 103 2.37 11.32 10.25
CA SER A 103 1.88 10.07 9.67
C SER A 103 2.28 8.85 10.51
N PHE A 104 3.48 8.84 11.08
CA PHE A 104 3.89 7.80 12.04
C PHE A 104 2.92 7.76 13.22
N LEU A 105 2.64 8.90 13.84
CA LEU A 105 1.69 9.00 14.97
C LEU A 105 0.26 8.61 14.58
N PHE A 106 -0.19 8.98 13.38
CA PHE A 106 -1.48 8.57 12.85
C PHE A 106 -1.58 7.04 12.72
N PHE A 107 -0.58 6.40 12.11
CA PHE A 107 -0.58 4.95 11.90
C PHE A 107 -0.38 4.17 13.21
N LEU A 108 0.26 4.74 14.24
CA LEU A 108 0.27 4.13 15.58
C LEU A 108 -1.15 3.92 16.10
N SER A 109 -2.06 4.88 15.90
CA SER A 109 -3.47 4.73 16.29
C SER A 109 -4.16 3.60 15.52
N ILE A 110 -3.76 3.35 14.27
CA ILE A 110 -4.33 2.28 13.44
C ILE A 110 -3.78 0.90 13.88
N ILE A 111 -2.46 0.78 14.06
CA ILE A 111 -1.80 -0.50 14.41
C ILE A 111 -2.19 -0.98 15.80
N THR A 112 -2.40 -0.05 16.74
CA THR A 112 -2.91 -0.38 18.07
C THR A 112 -4.39 -0.74 18.06
N GLU A 113 -5.06 -0.67 16.90
CA GLU A 113 -6.48 -0.95 16.71
C GLU A 113 -7.43 -0.09 17.57
N HIS A 114 -6.93 1.02 18.11
CA HIS A 114 -7.66 1.88 19.04
C HIS A 114 -7.99 3.24 18.41
N GLY A 115 -9.25 3.66 18.54
CA GLY A 115 -9.72 4.97 18.05
C GLY A 115 -10.92 4.87 17.13
N LEU A 116 -11.52 6.04 16.82
CA LEU A 116 -12.66 6.11 15.91
C LEU A 116 -12.31 5.66 14.49
N ILE A 117 -11.14 6.09 14.01
CA ILE A 117 -10.63 5.71 12.68
C ILE A 117 -10.38 4.21 12.61
N SER A 118 -9.71 3.62 13.60
CA SER A 118 -9.53 2.16 13.63
C SER A 118 -10.87 1.43 13.57
N LYS A 119 -11.86 1.82 14.39
CA LYS A 119 -13.20 1.23 14.37
C LYS A 119 -13.89 1.38 13.01
N PHE A 120 -13.76 2.54 12.37
CA PHE A 120 -14.29 2.79 11.03
C PHE A 120 -13.61 1.89 9.98
N LEU A 121 -12.28 1.76 10.03
CA LEU A 121 -11.54 0.84 9.16
C LEU A 121 -11.89 -0.63 9.42
N GLN A 122 -12.38 -0.97 10.61
CA GLN A 122 -12.77 -2.33 10.97
C GLN A 122 -14.16 -2.75 10.45
N ILE A 123 -14.92 -1.85 9.80
CA ILE A 123 -16.19 -2.16 9.16
C ILE A 123 -15.98 -3.24 8.08
N ASN A 124 -16.87 -4.22 8.02
CA ASN A 124 -16.77 -5.38 7.13
C ASN A 124 -16.55 -4.98 5.66
N LEU A 125 -17.23 -3.92 5.19
CA LEU A 125 -17.07 -3.39 3.84
C LEU A 125 -15.65 -2.88 3.58
N LEU A 126 -15.07 -2.11 4.51
CA LEU A 126 -13.71 -1.57 4.38
C LEU A 126 -12.66 -2.66 4.48
N LYS A 127 -12.82 -3.61 5.42
CA LYS A 127 -11.98 -4.81 5.50
C LYS A 127 -12.01 -5.61 4.19
N TYR A 128 -13.20 -5.77 3.60
CA TYR A 128 -13.37 -6.47 2.34
C TYR A 128 -12.71 -5.72 1.17
N LEU A 129 -12.89 -4.40 1.08
CA LEU A 129 -12.19 -3.56 0.10
C LEU A 129 -10.67 -3.65 0.26
N GLY A 130 -10.17 -3.63 1.50
CA GLY A 130 -8.76 -3.86 1.80
C GLY A 130 -8.24 -5.22 1.30
N LYS A 131 -9.06 -6.28 1.42
CA LYS A 131 -8.72 -7.63 0.96
C LYS A 131 -8.60 -7.74 -0.56
N ILE A 132 -9.41 -6.99 -1.31
CA ILE A 132 -9.39 -6.95 -2.79
C ILE A 132 -8.57 -5.77 -3.35
N SER A 133 -7.98 -4.93 -2.50
CA SER A 133 -7.29 -3.68 -2.88
C SER A 133 -6.23 -3.87 -3.95
N TYR A 134 -5.40 -4.90 -3.84
CA TYR A 134 -4.37 -5.22 -4.84
C TYR A 134 -4.98 -5.53 -6.22
N SER A 135 -6.02 -6.36 -6.26
CA SER A 135 -6.72 -6.66 -7.51
C SER A 135 -7.37 -5.40 -8.08
N LEU A 136 -7.96 -4.56 -7.23
CA LEU A 136 -8.59 -3.30 -7.61
C LEU A 136 -7.58 -2.31 -8.20
N TYR A 137 -6.41 -2.19 -7.60
CA TYR A 137 -5.32 -1.39 -8.13
C TYR A 137 -4.88 -1.84 -9.52
N MET A 138 -4.84 -3.14 -9.80
CA MET A 138 -4.49 -3.63 -11.14
C MET A 138 -5.62 -3.42 -12.15
N TRP A 139 -6.85 -3.82 -11.80
CA TRP A 139 -7.97 -3.83 -12.75
C TRP A 139 -8.55 -2.46 -13.05
N HIS A 140 -8.47 -1.50 -12.13
CA HIS A 140 -9.06 -0.18 -12.39
C HIS A 140 -8.38 0.53 -13.56
N THR A 141 -7.04 0.44 -13.70
CA THR A 141 -6.33 1.02 -14.85
C THR A 141 -6.71 0.34 -16.17
N LEU A 142 -6.81 -0.99 -16.16
CA LEU A 142 -7.22 -1.81 -17.32
C LEU A 142 -8.64 -1.49 -17.78
N ILE A 143 -9.54 -1.17 -16.86
CA ILE A 143 -10.95 -0.84 -17.14
C ILE A 143 -11.13 0.62 -17.52
N MET A 144 -10.35 1.51 -16.91
CA MET A 144 -10.36 2.93 -17.21
C MET A 144 -9.99 3.20 -18.67
N PHE A 145 -9.05 2.43 -19.24
CA PHE A 145 -8.60 2.62 -20.62
C PHE A 145 -9.70 2.42 -21.69
N PRO A 146 -10.41 1.28 -21.77
CA PRO A 146 -11.51 1.11 -22.72
C PRO A 146 -12.68 2.05 -22.41
N LEU A 147 -13.02 2.27 -21.14
CA LEU A 147 -14.06 3.22 -20.77
C LEU A 147 -13.75 4.62 -21.29
N LYS A 148 -12.51 5.12 -21.14
CA LYS A 148 -12.10 6.44 -21.64
C LYS A 148 -12.29 6.58 -23.15
N LYS A 149 -12.24 5.49 -23.92
CA LYS A 149 -12.51 5.48 -25.36
C LYS A 149 -14.01 5.38 -25.69
N LEU A 150 -14.81 4.79 -24.81
CA LEU A 150 -16.26 4.61 -24.99
C LEU A 150 -17.07 5.80 -24.48
N THR A 151 -16.66 6.44 -23.39
CA THR A 151 -17.41 7.53 -22.76
C THR A 151 -17.64 8.73 -23.69
N PRO A 152 -16.69 9.16 -24.54
CA PRO A 152 -16.93 10.22 -25.52
C PRO A 152 -17.99 9.87 -26.57
N LYS A 153 -18.26 8.58 -26.81
CA LYS A 153 -19.35 8.16 -27.70
C LYS A 153 -20.71 8.26 -27.00
N ILE A 154 -20.74 8.08 -25.69
CA ILE A 154 -21.94 8.21 -24.86
C ILE A 154 -22.28 9.69 -24.67
N SER A 155 -21.28 10.58 -24.58
CA SER A 155 -21.50 12.04 -24.49
C SER A 155 -22.16 12.65 -25.73
N LEU A 156 -22.16 11.94 -26.87
CA LEU A 156 -22.93 12.38 -28.05
C LEU A 156 -24.44 12.28 -27.81
N TYR A 157 -24.88 11.41 -26.90
CA TYR A 157 -26.28 11.23 -26.54
C TYR A 157 -26.65 12.00 -25.26
N VAL A 158 -25.69 12.19 -24.36
CA VAL A 158 -25.87 12.93 -23.11
C VAL A 158 -25.24 14.31 -23.29
N ASN A 159 -26.06 15.31 -23.61
CA ASN A 159 -25.68 16.67 -24.03
C ASN A 159 -24.91 17.52 -22.98
N THR A 160 -24.38 16.89 -21.93
CA THR A 160 -23.68 17.54 -20.81
C THR A 160 -22.42 16.76 -20.42
N THR A 161 -21.31 17.49 -20.33
CA THR A 161 -19.98 16.95 -20.00
C THR A 161 -19.88 16.46 -18.55
N SER A 162 -20.56 17.12 -17.61
CA SER A 162 -20.57 16.74 -16.19
C SER A 162 -21.23 15.38 -15.94
N PHE A 163 -22.37 15.11 -16.59
CA PHE A 163 -23.04 13.81 -16.48
C PHE A 163 -22.21 12.69 -17.10
N THR A 164 -21.56 12.97 -18.22
CA THR A 164 -20.62 12.04 -18.87
C THR A 164 -19.50 11.64 -17.92
N PHE A 165 -18.93 12.59 -17.17
CA PHE A 165 -17.89 12.32 -16.18
C PHE A 165 -18.40 11.47 -15.00
N ILE A 166 -19.59 11.76 -14.47
CA ILE A 166 -20.21 10.97 -13.40
C ILE A 166 -20.46 9.54 -13.87
N ILE A 167 -21.02 9.37 -15.07
CA ILE A 167 -21.25 8.05 -15.68
C ILE A 167 -19.93 7.29 -15.81
N PHE A 168 -18.87 7.94 -16.30
CA PHE A 168 -17.54 7.35 -16.40
C PHE A 168 -17.00 6.91 -15.04
N ALA A 169 -17.08 7.77 -14.03
CA ALA A 169 -16.58 7.47 -12.68
C ALA A 169 -17.33 6.29 -12.06
N VAL A 170 -18.66 6.30 -12.11
CA VAL A 170 -19.51 5.24 -11.57
C VAL A 170 -19.26 3.91 -12.30
N LEU A 171 -19.23 3.91 -13.63
CA LEU A 171 -18.94 2.69 -14.41
C LEU A 171 -17.54 2.16 -14.11
N THR A 172 -16.54 3.03 -14.04
CA THR A 172 -15.16 2.63 -13.73
C THR A 172 -15.09 1.99 -12.36
N ILE A 173 -15.66 2.61 -11.33
CA ILE A 173 -15.65 2.07 -9.96
C ILE A 173 -16.41 0.74 -9.90
N ALA A 174 -17.61 0.67 -10.45
CA ALA A 174 -18.45 -0.52 -10.41
C ALA A 174 -17.78 -1.71 -11.13
N LEU A 175 -17.34 -1.51 -12.38
CA LEU A 175 -16.66 -2.55 -13.15
C LEU A 175 -15.34 -2.96 -12.50
N SER A 176 -14.59 -2.01 -11.93
CA SER A 176 -13.35 -2.30 -11.21
C SER A 176 -13.59 -3.17 -9.98
N ILE A 177 -14.62 -2.89 -9.19
CA ILE A 177 -14.95 -3.70 -8.02
C ILE A 177 -15.39 -5.11 -8.44
N ILE A 178 -16.25 -5.23 -9.46
CA ILE A 178 -16.75 -6.52 -9.95
C ILE A 178 -15.60 -7.38 -10.46
N THR A 179 -14.80 -6.85 -11.38
CA THR A 179 -13.63 -7.57 -11.95
C THR A 179 -12.60 -7.92 -10.89
N SER A 180 -12.36 -7.04 -9.92
CA SER A 180 -11.46 -7.30 -8.81
C SER A 180 -11.94 -8.40 -7.89
N HIS A 181 -13.25 -8.46 -7.61
CA HIS A 181 -13.84 -9.56 -6.86
C HIS A 181 -13.68 -10.88 -7.61
N LEU A 182 -13.97 -10.91 -8.91
CA LEU A 182 -13.81 -12.10 -9.74
C LEU A 182 -12.33 -12.53 -9.75
N SER A 183 -11.41 -11.63 -10.09
CA SER A 183 -9.97 -11.88 -10.08
C SER A 183 -9.50 -12.40 -8.72
N TYR A 184 -9.96 -11.82 -7.62
CA TYR A 184 -9.64 -12.28 -6.27
C TYR A 184 -10.12 -13.71 -6.03
N LYS A 185 -11.37 -14.03 -6.39
CA LYS A 185 -11.98 -15.35 -6.17
C LYS A 185 -11.36 -16.44 -7.05
N TYR A 186 -11.14 -16.16 -8.33
CA TYR A 186 -10.64 -17.15 -9.29
C TYR A 186 -9.13 -17.31 -9.26
N ILE A 187 -8.38 -16.21 -9.23
CA ILE A 187 -6.92 -16.29 -9.27
C ILE A 187 -6.39 -16.53 -7.87
N LYS A 188 -6.74 -15.70 -6.88
CA LYS A 188 -6.08 -15.80 -5.57
C LYS A 188 -6.49 -17.06 -4.79
N ILE A 189 -7.77 -17.40 -4.77
CA ILE A 189 -8.24 -18.56 -3.98
C ILE A 189 -7.98 -19.87 -4.75
N LYS A 190 -8.61 -20.04 -5.93
CA LYS A 190 -8.56 -21.34 -6.62
C LYS A 190 -7.16 -21.69 -7.13
N LEU A 191 -6.40 -20.74 -7.68
CA LEU A 191 -5.06 -21.04 -8.19
C LEU A 191 -4.09 -21.37 -7.06
N THR A 192 -4.14 -20.64 -5.95
CA THR A 192 -3.28 -20.91 -4.79
C THR A 192 -3.57 -22.29 -4.20
N ASP A 193 -4.86 -22.65 -4.06
CA ASP A 193 -5.26 -23.97 -3.57
C ASP A 193 -4.81 -25.08 -4.52
N PHE A 194 -4.96 -24.86 -5.84
CA PHE A 194 -4.48 -25.80 -6.86
C PHE A 194 -2.96 -26.00 -6.81
N ILE A 195 -2.18 -24.92 -6.75
CA ILE A 195 -0.70 -24.98 -6.66
C ILE A 195 -0.28 -25.64 -5.36
N LYS A 196 -0.92 -25.32 -4.24
CA LYS A 196 -0.63 -25.94 -2.94
C LYS A 196 -0.88 -27.45 -2.97
N GLN A 197 -1.97 -27.88 -3.59
CA GLN A 197 -2.27 -29.31 -3.78
C GLN A 197 -1.23 -30.00 -4.68
N LEU A 198 -0.78 -29.36 -5.76
CA LEU A 198 0.27 -29.88 -6.62
C LEU A 198 1.63 -30.02 -5.91
N LEU A 199 2.00 -29.03 -5.09
CA LEU A 199 3.25 -29.06 -4.31
C LEU A 199 3.23 -30.16 -3.23
N ILE A 200 2.10 -30.34 -2.54
CA ILE A 200 1.93 -31.42 -1.56
C ILE A 200 2.01 -32.80 -2.24
N ARG A 201 1.36 -32.98 -3.40
CA ARG A 201 1.46 -34.22 -4.18
C ARG A 201 2.89 -34.52 -4.60
N ARG A 202 3.65 -33.53 -5.06
CA ARG A 202 5.07 -33.72 -5.42
C ARG A 202 5.93 -34.15 -4.23
N LYS A 203 5.71 -33.55 -3.05
CA LYS A 203 6.48 -33.87 -1.83
C LYS A 203 6.23 -35.30 -1.31
N ASN A 204 5.03 -35.85 -1.56
CA ASN A 204 4.67 -37.21 -1.17
C ASN A 204 5.17 -38.29 -2.17
N ILE A 205 5.63 -37.91 -3.37
CA ILE A 205 6.19 -38.86 -4.37
C ILE A 205 7.72 -38.96 -4.22
N SER A 206 8.35 -38.02 -3.50
CA SER A 206 9.80 -37.98 -3.24
C SER A 206 10.21 -38.55 -1.87
N LEU A 207 9.31 -39.26 -1.19
CA LEU A 207 9.54 -40.05 0.03
C LEU A 207 9.27 -41.52 -0.30
#